data_AF-A0A402DUV7-F1
#
_entry.id   AF-A0A402DUV7-F1
#
_cell.length_a   1.000
_cell.length_b   1.000
_cell.length_c   1.000
_cell.angle_alpha   90.00
_cell.angle_beta   90.00
_cell.angle_gamma   90.00
#
_symmetry.space_group_name_H-M   'P 1'
#
loop_
_entity.id
_entity.type
_entity.pdbx_description
1 polymer ?
#
loop_
_entity_poly.entity_id
_entity_poly.type
_entity_poly.pdbx_seq_one_letter_code
_entity_poly.pdbx_strand_id
1 'polypeptide(L)'
;MVHLHLPLPDELDSVVVRLVARRLDAPTRAERDAAGAELLRLLADLTAGGSPAWTDRPPPDDPPTPSRVPAQHRPFLDARS
;
A
#
# COMPACT_ATOMS: atom_id res chain seq x y z
N MET A 1 -14.29 -30.05 -5.41
CA MET A 1 -12.95 -29.47 -5.17
C MET A 1 -12.49 -28.86 -6.47
N VAL A 2 -12.42 -27.53 -6.58
CA VAL A 2 -11.91 -26.85 -7.79
C VAL A 2 -10.40 -26.81 -7.64
N HIS A 3 -9.68 -27.54 -8.50
CA HIS A 3 -8.23 -27.40 -8.61
C HIS A 3 -7.93 -26.01 -9.17
N LEU A 4 -7.49 -25.09 -8.31
CA LEU A 4 -6.87 -23.85 -8.75
C LEU A 4 -5.54 -24.22 -9.38
N HIS A 5 -5.50 -24.23 -10.71
CA HIS A 5 -4.25 -24.31 -11.46
C HIS A 5 -3.56 -22.96 -11.26
N LEU A 6 -2.71 -22.86 -10.23
CA LEU A 6 -1.94 -21.64 -10.01
C LEU A 6 -1.00 -21.46 -11.21
N PRO A 7 -1.03 -20.28 -11.87
CA PRO A 7 -0.11 -19.98 -12.95
C PRO A 7 1.32 -20.06 -12.44
N LEU A 8 2.25 -20.43 -13.33
CA LEU A 8 3.68 -20.35 -13.01
C LEU A 8 4.04 -18.88 -12.68
N PRO A 9 5.07 -18.61 -11.85
CA PRO A 9 5.42 -17.24 -11.45
C PRO A 9 5.57 -16.26 -12.63
N ASP A 10 6.21 -16.71 -13.72
CA ASP A 10 6.42 -15.88 -14.93
C ASP A 10 5.11 -15.53 -15.66
N GLU A 11 4.13 -16.45 -15.62
CA GLU A 11 2.80 -16.23 -16.19
C GLU A 11 2.02 -15.24 -15.33
N LEU A 12 2.15 -15.34 -14.01
CA LEU A 12 1.53 -14.40 -13.09
C LEU A 12 2.07 -12.98 -13.29
N ASP A 13 3.40 -12.83 -13.36
CA ASP A 13 4.05 -11.54 -13.59
C ASP A 13 3.59 -10.93 -14.92
N SER A 14 3.54 -11.75 -15.97
CA SER A 14 3.03 -11.32 -17.29
C SER A 14 1.58 -10.83 -17.22
N VAL A 15 0.72 -11.51 -16.46
CA VAL A 15 -0.68 -11.11 -16.28
C VAL A 15 -0.79 -9.81 -15.48
N VAL A 16 -0.03 -9.65 -14.40
CA VAL A 16 -0.02 -8.42 -13.58
C VAL A 16 0.47 -7.24 -14.42
N VAL A 17 1.59 -7.39 -15.13
CA VAL A 17 2.14 -6.34 -16.00
C VAL A 17 1.12 -5.92 -17.06
N ARG A 18 0.45 -6.88 -17.70
CA ARG A 18 -0.59 -6.59 -18.71
C ARG A 18 -1.77 -5.82 -18.13
N LEU A 19 -2.26 -6.19 -16.94
CA LEU A 19 -3.40 -5.51 -16.30
C LEU A 19 -3.03 -4.09 -15.86
N VAL A 20 -1.81 -3.90 -15.34
CA VAL A 20 -1.29 -2.57 -14.98
C VAL A 20 -1.13 -1.69 -16.21
N ALA A 21 -0.50 -2.20 -17.27
CA ALA A 21 -0.35 -1.47 -18.54
C ALA A 21 -1.71 -1.05 -19.11
N ARG A 22 -2.66 -2.00 -19.21
CA ARG A 22 -4.04 -1.71 -19.65
C ARG A 22 -4.73 -0.63 -18.80
N ARG A 23 -4.49 -0.59 -17.49
CA ARG A 23 -5.02 0.45 -16.61
C ARG A 23 -4.35 1.81 -16.83
N LEU A 24 -3.07 1.86 -17.15
CA LEU A 24 -2.37 3.11 -17.41
C LEU A 24 -2.73 3.68 -18.79
N ASP A 25 -2.92 2.82 -19.78
CA ASP A 25 -3.19 3.20 -21.17
C ASP A 25 -4.68 3.39 -21.48
N ALA A 26 -5.58 3.04 -20.57
CA ALA A 26 -7.02 3.11 -20.80
C ALA A 26 -7.52 4.57 -20.94
N PRO A 27 -8.17 4.93 -22.06
CA PRO A 27 -8.64 6.28 -22.34
C PRO A 27 -9.79 6.76 -21.43
N THR A 28 -10.54 5.84 -20.84
CA THR A 28 -11.71 6.17 -20.01
C THR A 28 -11.53 5.74 -18.56
N ARG A 29 -12.20 6.44 -17.63
CA ARG A 29 -12.21 6.04 -16.21
C ARG A 29 -12.82 4.65 -16.03
N ALA A 30 -13.88 4.33 -16.76
CA ALA A 30 -14.54 3.02 -16.69
C ALA A 30 -13.60 1.88 -17.06
N GLU A 31 -12.80 2.04 -18.12
CA GLU A 31 -11.81 1.04 -18.53
C GLU A 31 -10.67 0.89 -17.52
N ARG A 32 -10.22 1.99 -16.93
CA ARG A 32 -9.23 1.96 -15.83
C ARG A 32 -9.76 1.21 -14.62
N ASP A 33 -11.01 1.46 -14.24
CA ASP A 33 -11.66 0.81 -13.10
C ASP A 33 -11.89 -0.68 -13.38
N ALA A 34 -12.26 -1.05 -14.61
CA ALA A 34 -12.40 -2.45 -15.02
C ALA A 34 -11.06 -3.21 -14.94
N ALA A 35 -9.97 -2.64 -15.46
CA ALA A 35 -8.63 -3.23 -15.34
C ALA A 35 -8.17 -3.33 -13.88
N GLY A 36 -8.49 -2.32 -13.05
CA GLY A 36 -8.23 -2.34 -11.62
C GLY A 36 -9.01 -3.44 -10.88
N ALA A 37 -10.29 -3.64 -11.23
CA ALA A 37 -11.13 -4.68 -10.64
C ALA A 37 -10.62 -6.09 -11.01
N GLU A 38 -10.19 -6.29 -12.25
CA GLU A 38 -9.56 -7.55 -12.70
C GLU A 38 -8.27 -7.85 -11.92
N LEU A 39 -7.41 -6.85 -11.71
CA LEU A 39 -6.20 -6.98 -10.89
C LEU A 39 -6.52 -7.35 -9.43
N LEU A 40 -7.50 -6.66 -8.82
CA LEU A 40 -7.92 -6.96 -7.45
C LEU A 40 -8.50 -8.37 -7.32
N ARG A 41 -9.25 -8.85 -8.33
CA ARG A 41 -9.78 -10.21 -8.33
C ARG A 41 -8.67 -11.26 -8.43
N LEU A 42 -7.68 -11.03 -9.29
CA LEU A 42 -6.50 -11.89 -9.38
C LEU A 42 -5.77 -11.97 -8.03
N LEU A 43 -5.53 -10.83 -7.38
CA LEU A 43 -4.88 -10.80 -6.07
C LEU A 43 -5.72 -11.51 -5.00
N ALA A 44 -7.04 -11.32 -5.01
CA ALA A 44 -7.94 -12.02 -4.11
C ALA A 44 -7.88 -13.55 -4.31
N ASP A 45 -7.91 -14.03 -5.56
CA ASP A 45 -7.84 -15.44 -5.91
C ASP A 45 -6.51 -16.07 -5.45
N LEU A 46 -5.39 -15.35 -5.61
CA LEU A 46 -4.08 -15.79 -5.12
C LEU A 46 -4.01 -15.84 -3.58
N THR A 47 -4.63 -14.88 -2.90
CA THR A 47 -4.67 -14.85 -1.42
C THR A 47 -5.59 -15.91 -0.83
N ALA A 48 -6.66 -16.29 -1.54
CA ALA A 48 -7.62 -17.30 -1.13
C ALA A 48 -7.06 -18.74 -1.19
N GLY A 49 -6.03 -18.97 -2.01
CA GLY A 49 -5.39 -20.29 -2.21
C GLY A 49 -4.39 -20.73 -1.13
N GLY A 50 -4.07 -19.87 -0.15
CA GLY A 50 -3.11 -20.19 0.92
C GLY A 50 -1.94 -19.21 0.98
N SER A 51 -2.20 -18.07 1.63
CA SER A 51 -1.29 -17.11 2.28
C SER A 51 -0.14 -16.48 1.47
N PRO A 52 -0.20 -15.16 1.24
CA PRO A 52 0.95 -14.30 1.35
C PRO A 52 0.96 -13.69 2.75
N ALA A 53 1.63 -14.34 3.70
CA ALA A 53 2.18 -13.66 4.86
C ALA A 53 3.25 -12.66 4.37
N TRP A 54 2.83 -11.53 3.79
CA TRP A 54 3.72 -10.43 3.40
C TRP A 54 3.76 -9.35 4.48
N THR A 55 3.06 -9.58 5.60
CA THR A 55 3.11 -8.75 6.80
C THR A 55 4.01 -9.40 7.84
N ASP A 56 5.32 -9.38 7.58
CA ASP A 56 6.35 -9.51 8.63
C ASP A 56 7.44 -8.44 8.44
N ARG A 57 7.06 -7.27 7.94
CA ARG A 57 7.87 -6.07 8.18
C ARG A 57 7.40 -5.49 9.51
N PRO A 58 8.16 -5.61 10.62
CA PRO A 58 7.86 -4.81 11.80
C PRO A 58 7.83 -3.33 11.37
N PRO A 59 6.91 -2.53 11.91
CA PRO A 59 6.90 -1.09 11.64
C PRO A 59 8.31 -0.55 11.93
N PRO A 60 8.85 0.37 11.10
CA PRO A 60 10.11 1.01 11.44
C PRO A 60 9.96 1.62 12.84
N ASP A 61 10.90 1.33 13.74
CA ASP A 61 10.92 1.95 15.07
C ASP A 61 10.77 3.46 14.90
N ASP A 62 9.83 4.05 15.64
CA ASP A 62 9.58 5.49 15.59
C ASP A 62 10.92 6.24 15.74
N PRO A 63 11.17 7.30 14.93
CA PRO A 63 12.37 8.11 15.11
C PRO A 63 12.39 8.63 16.56
N PRO A 64 13.57 8.66 17.21
CA PRO A 64 13.67 9.08 18.60
C PRO A 64 12.98 10.43 18.74
N THR A 65 11.93 10.48 19.56
CA THR A 65 11.19 11.71 19.83
C THR A 65 12.22 12.77 20.24
N PRO A 66 12.34 13.90 19.54
CA PRO A 66 13.24 14.96 19.99
C PRO A 66 12.80 15.33 21.40
N SER A 67 13.69 15.08 22.37
CA SER A 67 13.47 15.42 23.77
C SER A 67 12.93 16.84 23.83
N ARG A 68 11.70 16.98 24.33
CA ARG A 68 11.11 18.28 24.63
C ARG A 68 12.08 19.02 25.54
N VAL A 69 12.86 19.94 24.97
CA VAL A 69 13.47 21.01 25.74
C VAL A 69 12.27 21.77 26.31
N PRO A 70 12.07 21.81 27.65
CA PRO A 70 11.00 22.62 28.19
C PRO A 70 11.27 24.06 27.79
N ALA A 71 10.34 24.63 27.02
CA ALA A 71 10.30 26.05 26.73
C ALA A 71 10.41 26.77 28.07
N GLN A 72 11.52 27.46 28.29
CA GLN A 72 11.73 28.24 29.50
C GLN A 72 10.66 29.33 29.49
N HIS A 73 9.66 29.11 30.34
CA HIS A 73 8.57 30.02 30.62
C HIS A 73 9.19 31.32 31.14
N ARG A 74 9.38 32.32 30.26
CA ARG A 74 9.67 33.68 30.71
C ARG A 74 8.33 34.31 31.11
N PRO A 75 8.09 34.58 32.41
CA PRO A 75 6.96 35.43 32.76
C PRO A 75 7.19 36.79 32.10
N PHE A 76 6.15 37.26 31.41
CA PHE A 76 6.06 38.64 30.92
C PHE A 76 6.28 39.55 32.13
N LEU A 77 7.48 40.12 32.23
CA LEU A 77 7.80 41.04 33.30
C LEU A 77 7.15 42.38 32.93
N ASP A 78 6.14 42.69 33.73
CA ASP A 78 5.50 43.99 33.88
C ASP A 78 6.55 45.11 33.85
N ALA A 79 6.42 46.03 32.88
CA ALA A 79 7.15 47.28 32.87
C ALA A 79 6.25 48.39 32.29
N ARG A 80 5.35 48.85 33.17
CA ARG A 80 4.89 50.23 33.36
C ARG A 80 5.54 51.29 32.46
N SER A 81 4.71 52.01 31.70
CA SER A 81 4.44 53.46 31.85
C SER A 81 3.66 54.02 30.67
#